data_AF-A0A8H6K7T6-F1
#
_entry.id   AF-A0A8H6K7T6-F1
#
_cell.length_a   1.000
_cell.length_b   1.000
_cell.length_c   1.000
_cell.angle_alpha   90.00
_cell.angle_beta   90.00
_cell.angle_gamma   90.00
#
_symmetry.space_group_name_H-M   'P 1'
#
loop_
_entity.id
_entity.type
_entity.pdbx_description
1 polymer ?
#
loop_
_entity_poly.entity_id
_entity_poly.type
_entity_poly.pdbx_seq_one_letter_code
_entity_poly.pdbx_strand_id
1 'polypeptide(L)'
;MSRAQDPSAPCISPSPVGDLTDILNGNVTLGFQNDSTLQQARIASFVSIYTTPIIHNMTWWNSLSKTEFTVQEAVNHIGDFRHDAAEVLFHLCVNTYETEVRKGVETTRVVSSSTVPLEETGRPFVDMDCEAPLLGGSYSCLRRDERWNETLDLKSPGDSSSDPPASGEGFSADYGAMEEMAQWMRSYLAGYVSFTMLPDSRKNFRFEQYGGEFLLDLHQGVFFGPHTMPNPDLRQTCLRNIYQNVATSLTALLRAGRPGVQQFVHGVFNVTGTASRDIPHVRIKWPWVSLLAVEIAVAALFLALTIAEQAGGQGSRFRDVKSSSLATLVALSADCRAAAGGGLGPVAELERIAKTLDVRLEGAHIVLAEKAADEKSL
;
A
#
# COMPACT_ATOMS: atom_id res chain seq x y z
N MET A 1 34.12 59.82 -11.63
CA MET A 1 34.93 59.49 -10.43
C MET A 1 35.27 58.02 -10.50
N SER A 2 36.50 57.72 -10.92
CA SER A 2 37.02 56.38 -11.15
C SER A 2 37.40 55.75 -9.81
N ARG A 3 36.71 54.68 -9.40
CA ARG A 3 37.05 53.92 -8.20
C ARG A 3 38.19 52.97 -8.58
N ALA A 4 39.36 53.18 -7.99
CA ALA A 4 40.52 52.33 -8.17
C ALA A 4 40.16 50.89 -7.77
N GLN A 5 40.32 49.94 -8.70
CA GLN A 5 40.28 48.52 -8.42
C GLN A 5 41.57 48.13 -7.70
N ASP A 6 41.42 47.56 -6.51
CA ASP A 6 42.51 46.98 -5.73
C ASP A 6 43.06 45.74 -6.48
N PRO A 7 44.34 45.72 -6.88
CA PRO A 7 44.94 44.62 -7.64
C PRO A 7 45.19 43.35 -6.83
N SER A 8 44.78 43.31 -5.55
CA SER A 8 44.93 42.15 -4.67
C SER A 8 43.64 41.32 -4.47
N ALA A 9 42.50 41.76 -5.02
CA ALA A 9 41.26 40.99 -4.94
C ALA A 9 41.26 39.88 -6.02
N PRO A 10 41.11 38.59 -5.68
CA PRO A 10 40.99 37.53 -6.67
C PRO A 10 39.81 37.83 -7.59
N CYS A 11 40.08 37.88 -8.91
CA CYS A 11 39.11 38.12 -9.97
C CYS A 11 38.16 36.92 -10.18
N ILE A 12 37.60 36.36 -9.11
CA ILE A 12 36.48 35.43 -9.24
C ILE A 12 35.26 36.31 -9.42
N SER A 13 34.87 36.54 -10.67
CA SER A 13 33.51 36.99 -10.96
C SER A 13 32.58 36.01 -10.25
N PRO A 14 31.70 36.44 -9.34
CA PRO A 14 30.80 35.52 -8.67
C PRO A 14 29.88 34.92 -9.71
N SER A 15 30.19 33.71 -10.17
CA SER A 15 29.25 32.93 -10.97
C SER A 15 28.04 32.68 -10.07
N PRO A 16 26.83 33.04 -10.51
CA PRO A 16 25.64 32.75 -9.73
C PRO A 16 25.56 31.23 -9.56
N VAL A 17 25.52 30.80 -8.31
CA VAL A 17 25.17 29.43 -7.96
C VAL A 17 23.67 29.33 -8.20
N GLY A 18 23.21 28.42 -9.04
CA GLY A 18 21.80 28.35 -9.40
C GLY A 18 21.41 27.01 -9.98
N ASP A 19 20.11 26.75 -9.98
CA ASP A 19 19.46 25.61 -10.59
C ASP A 19 18.35 26.13 -11.52
N LEU A 20 18.35 25.62 -12.74
CA LEU A 20 17.28 25.79 -13.71
C LEU A 20 16.69 24.40 -13.96
N THR A 21 15.44 24.22 -13.59
CA THR A 21 14.67 23.02 -13.93
C THR A 21 13.61 23.36 -14.95
N ASP A 22 13.53 22.60 -16.04
CA ASP A 22 12.49 22.75 -17.05
C ASP A 22 12.02 21.40 -17.58
N ILE A 23 10.84 21.38 -18.21
CA ILE A 23 10.30 20.20 -18.86
C ILE A 23 10.86 20.08 -20.29
N LEU A 24 11.18 18.86 -20.71
CA LEU A 24 11.60 18.57 -22.08
C LEU A 24 10.37 18.34 -22.97
N ASN A 25 10.27 19.14 -24.03
CA ASN A 25 9.16 19.07 -25.00
C ASN A 25 9.31 17.90 -25.98
N GLY A 26 8.17 17.48 -26.55
CA GLY A 26 8.16 16.54 -27.68
C GLY A 26 8.97 15.28 -27.38
N ASN A 27 9.73 14.75 -28.33
CA ASN A 27 10.56 13.55 -28.13
C ASN A 27 11.94 13.82 -27.50
N VAL A 28 12.19 15.01 -26.95
CA VAL A 28 13.51 15.38 -26.46
C VAL A 28 13.83 14.61 -25.17
N THR A 29 15.01 13.99 -25.15
CA THR A 29 15.62 13.37 -23.98
C THR A 29 17.15 13.37 -24.13
N LEU A 30 17.85 13.48 -23.01
CA LEU A 30 19.30 13.48 -22.91
C LEU A 30 19.83 12.11 -22.46
N GLY A 31 19.17 11.48 -21.49
CA GLY A 31 19.60 10.26 -20.83
C GLY A 31 18.85 8.99 -21.25
N PHE A 32 17.69 9.11 -21.90
CA PHE A 32 16.81 7.97 -22.17
C PHE A 32 16.68 7.61 -23.66
N GLN A 33 17.56 8.14 -24.53
CA GLN A 33 17.50 7.97 -25.99
C GLN A 33 17.42 6.51 -26.46
N ASN A 34 18.03 5.60 -25.72
CA ASN A 34 18.14 4.18 -26.07
C ASN A 34 16.99 3.30 -25.52
N ASP A 35 16.04 3.88 -24.78
CA ASP A 35 14.89 3.14 -24.24
C ASP A 35 13.58 3.65 -24.84
N SER A 36 13.21 3.07 -25.99
CA SER A 36 12.00 3.44 -26.72
C SER A 36 10.73 3.15 -25.91
N THR A 37 10.71 2.09 -25.11
CA THR A 37 9.54 1.71 -24.32
C THR A 37 9.26 2.74 -23.22
N LEU A 38 10.32 3.16 -22.52
CA LEU A 38 10.23 4.15 -21.46
C LEU A 38 9.89 5.54 -22.02
N GLN A 39 10.39 5.90 -23.21
CA GLN A 39 9.99 7.12 -23.90
C GLN A 39 8.53 7.09 -24.34
N GLN A 40 8.04 5.97 -24.89
CA GLN A 40 6.64 5.84 -25.29
C GLN A 40 5.70 5.95 -24.08
N ALA A 41 6.06 5.32 -22.95
CA ALA A 41 5.28 5.39 -21.71
C ALA A 41 5.51 6.68 -20.89
N ARG A 42 6.27 7.65 -21.41
CA ARG A 42 6.61 8.89 -20.70
C ARG A 42 5.40 9.79 -20.49
N ILE A 43 5.25 10.28 -19.27
CA ILE A 43 4.29 11.34 -18.89
C ILE A 43 4.98 12.70 -18.98
N ALA A 44 6.16 12.83 -18.36
CA ALA A 44 6.94 14.06 -18.36
C ALA A 44 8.43 13.75 -18.18
N SER A 45 9.30 14.56 -18.78
CA SER A 45 10.74 14.53 -18.48
C SER A 45 11.22 15.92 -18.09
N PHE A 46 11.97 16.01 -17.01
CA PHE A 46 12.51 17.25 -16.48
C PHE A 46 14.02 17.24 -16.61
N VAL A 47 14.60 18.35 -17.05
CA VAL A 47 16.03 18.59 -17.00
C VAL A 47 16.31 19.62 -15.92
N SER A 48 17.24 19.32 -15.03
CA SER A 48 17.78 20.24 -14.04
C SER A 48 19.24 20.51 -14.40
N ILE A 49 19.57 21.78 -14.62
CA ILE A 49 20.91 22.28 -14.91
C ILE A 49 21.32 23.16 -13.74
N TYR A 50 22.36 22.75 -13.02
CA TYR A 50 22.72 23.42 -11.79
C TYR A 50 24.23 23.63 -11.66
N THR A 51 24.59 24.68 -10.94
CA THR A 51 25.97 25.07 -10.67
C THR A 51 26.26 24.89 -9.19
N THR A 52 27.31 24.16 -8.85
CA THR A 52 27.73 23.96 -7.46
C THR A 52 29.18 24.35 -7.22
N PRO A 53 29.51 24.97 -6.08
CA PRO A 53 30.87 25.35 -5.77
C PRO A 53 31.74 24.12 -5.46
N ILE A 54 32.98 24.15 -5.92
CA ILE A 54 34.02 23.19 -5.57
C ILE A 54 34.77 23.76 -4.35
N ILE A 55 34.69 23.04 -3.24
CA ILE A 55 35.25 23.47 -1.96
C ILE A 55 36.62 22.82 -1.77
N HIS A 56 37.67 23.62 -1.67
CA HIS A 56 39.05 23.11 -1.55
C HIS A 56 39.44 22.73 -0.11
N ASN A 57 38.80 23.32 0.90
CA ASN A 57 39.04 22.99 2.31
C ASN A 57 37.82 22.31 2.95
N MET A 58 37.69 21.01 2.68
CA MET A 58 36.59 20.20 3.19
C MET A 58 36.59 20.09 4.72
N THR A 59 37.76 20.15 5.36
CA THR A 59 37.89 20.11 6.82
C THR A 59 37.27 21.35 7.46
N TRP A 60 37.54 22.54 6.90
CA TRP A 60 36.89 23.77 7.32
C TRP A 60 35.37 23.71 7.06
N TRP A 61 34.96 23.27 5.87
CA TRP A 61 33.54 23.19 5.52
C TRP A 61 32.74 22.27 6.44
N ASN A 62 33.29 21.11 6.79
CA ASN A 62 32.65 20.18 7.73
C ASN A 62 32.54 20.75 9.17
N SER A 63 33.37 21.74 9.52
CA SER A 63 33.30 22.42 10.81
C SER A 63 32.14 23.44 10.91
N LEU A 64 31.55 23.84 9.78
CA LEU A 64 30.48 24.84 9.70
C LEU A 64 29.20 24.44 10.46
N SER A 65 28.97 23.15 10.72
CA SER A 65 27.84 22.71 11.55
C SER A 65 27.89 23.20 13.01
N LYS A 66 29.01 23.81 13.43
CA LYS A 66 29.28 24.17 14.83
C LYS A 66 29.51 25.67 15.08
N THR A 67 29.61 26.49 14.04
CA THR A 67 29.96 27.92 14.15
C THR A 67 29.23 28.76 13.11
N GLU A 68 28.79 29.97 13.51
CA GLU A 68 28.38 31.00 12.55
C GLU A 68 29.58 31.38 11.66
N PHE A 69 29.36 31.50 10.35
CA PHE A 69 30.37 31.92 9.39
C PHE A 69 29.85 33.09 8.55
N THR A 70 30.77 33.88 8.00
CA THR A 70 30.44 34.96 7.07
C THR A 70 30.44 34.46 5.63
N VAL A 71 29.64 35.09 4.77
CA VAL A 71 29.62 34.78 3.32
C VAL A 71 31.02 34.93 2.71
N GLN A 72 31.79 35.93 3.16
CA GLN A 72 33.15 36.15 2.69
C GLN A 72 34.09 34.99 3.03
N GLU A 73 33.99 34.43 4.25
CA GLU A 73 34.76 33.24 4.63
C GLU A 73 34.40 32.04 3.76
N ALA A 74 33.11 31.82 3.48
CA ALA A 74 32.68 30.76 2.56
C ALA A 74 33.24 30.95 1.15
N VAL A 75 33.17 32.16 0.60
CA VAL A 75 33.73 32.48 -0.74
C VAL A 75 35.23 32.20 -0.78
N ASN A 76 35.98 32.54 0.26
CA ASN A 76 37.42 32.31 0.31
C ASN A 76 37.81 30.81 0.28
N HIS A 77 36.87 29.92 0.57
CA HIS A 77 37.07 28.46 0.51
C HIS A 77 36.50 27.82 -0.75
N ILE A 78 35.83 28.59 -1.61
CA ILE A 78 35.39 28.17 -2.94
C ILE A 78 36.56 28.34 -3.90
N GLY A 79 36.94 27.23 -4.53
CA GLY A 79 38.03 27.16 -5.48
C GLY A 79 37.63 27.39 -6.92
N ASP A 80 36.47 26.84 -7.27
CA ASP A 80 35.96 26.77 -8.63
C ASP A 80 34.46 26.43 -8.59
N PHE A 81 33.81 26.33 -9.75
CA PHE A 81 32.41 25.94 -9.90
C PHE A 81 32.29 24.76 -10.86
N ARG A 82 31.42 23.81 -10.51
CA ARG A 82 31.02 22.70 -11.39
C ARG A 82 29.61 22.92 -11.91
N HIS A 83 29.44 22.76 -13.21
CA HIS A 83 28.13 22.71 -13.87
C HIS A 83 27.76 21.26 -14.12
N ASP A 84 26.61 20.85 -13.61
CA ASP A 84 26.07 19.51 -13.76
C ASP A 84 24.66 19.59 -14.35
N ALA A 85 24.22 18.51 -14.99
CA ALA A 85 22.86 18.37 -15.47
C ALA A 85 22.31 16.98 -15.12
N ALA A 86 21.03 16.92 -14.79
CA ALA A 86 20.30 15.69 -14.51
C ALA A 86 18.97 15.69 -15.26
N GLU A 87 18.63 14.56 -15.88
CA GLU A 87 17.30 14.34 -16.43
C GLU A 87 16.52 13.38 -15.53
N VAL A 88 15.26 13.70 -15.27
CA VAL A 88 14.32 12.88 -14.51
C VAL A 88 13.08 12.63 -15.35
N LEU A 89 12.85 11.36 -15.68
CA LEU A 89 11.74 10.93 -16.51
C LEU A 89 10.69 10.21 -15.66
N PHE A 90 9.46 10.73 -15.70
CA PHE A 90 8.28 10.10 -15.14
C PHE A 90 7.55 9.34 -16.24
N HIS A 91 7.31 8.05 -16.02
CA HIS A 91 6.65 7.19 -16.99
C HIS A 91 5.58 6.32 -16.32
N LEU A 92 4.67 5.83 -17.14
CA LEU A 92 3.69 4.83 -16.74
C LEU A 92 4.35 3.46 -16.62
N CYS A 93 3.90 2.67 -15.65
CA CYS A 93 4.27 1.28 -15.49
C CYS A 93 3.14 0.49 -14.82
N VAL A 94 3.06 -0.78 -15.17
CA VAL A 94 2.20 -1.76 -14.52
C VAL A 94 3.05 -2.56 -13.54
N ASN A 95 2.61 -2.65 -12.28
CA ASN A 95 3.35 -3.34 -11.23
C ASN A 95 2.49 -4.47 -10.64
N THR A 96 3.10 -5.65 -10.51
CA THR A 96 2.54 -6.77 -9.75
C THR A 96 3.07 -6.68 -8.32
N TYR A 97 2.16 -6.75 -7.35
CA TYR A 97 2.46 -6.66 -5.94
C TYR A 97 2.27 -8.00 -5.24
N GLU A 98 3.20 -8.34 -4.34
CA GLU A 98 2.98 -9.35 -3.32
C GLU A 98 2.74 -8.64 -2.00
N THR A 99 1.58 -8.90 -1.41
CA THR A 99 1.21 -8.38 -0.08
C THR A 99 1.17 -9.52 0.91
N GLU A 100 1.99 -9.42 1.95
CA GLU A 100 1.97 -10.31 3.10
C GLU A 100 1.37 -9.57 4.30
N VAL A 101 0.46 -10.20 5.04
CA VAL A 101 -0.10 -9.64 6.27
C VAL A 101 0.40 -10.44 7.46
N ARG A 102 1.24 -9.84 8.32
CA ARG A 102 1.75 -10.46 9.55
C ARG A 102 1.26 -9.69 10.76
N LYS A 103 0.60 -10.38 11.70
CA LYS A 103 0.08 -9.79 12.96
C LYS A 103 -0.81 -8.55 12.73
N GLY A 104 -1.56 -8.52 11.63
CA GLY A 104 -2.40 -7.38 11.27
C GLY A 104 -1.66 -6.18 10.68
N VAL A 105 -0.37 -6.33 10.36
CA VAL A 105 0.42 -5.35 9.60
C VAL A 105 0.62 -5.89 8.20
N GLU A 106 0.18 -5.12 7.20
CA GLU A 106 0.44 -5.41 5.79
C GLU A 106 1.85 -4.96 5.38
N THR A 107 2.54 -5.80 4.63
CA THR A 107 3.80 -5.51 3.98
C THR A 107 3.64 -5.82 2.50
N THR A 108 3.73 -4.80 1.66
CA THR A 108 3.54 -4.91 0.21
C THR A 108 4.85 -4.64 -0.51
N ARG A 109 5.24 -5.52 -1.45
CA ARG A 109 6.43 -5.35 -2.29
C ARG A 109 6.11 -5.55 -3.76
N VAL A 110 6.81 -4.83 -4.64
CA VAL A 110 6.74 -5.06 -6.08
C VAL A 110 7.49 -6.35 -6.40
N VAL A 111 6.88 -7.26 -7.16
CA VAL A 111 7.49 -8.52 -7.60
C VAL A 111 7.74 -8.56 -9.10
N SER A 112 7.00 -7.77 -9.89
CA SER A 112 7.20 -7.64 -11.33
C SER A 112 6.74 -6.25 -11.80
N SER A 113 7.35 -5.73 -12.85
CA SER A 113 7.04 -4.42 -13.44
C SER A 113 7.14 -4.48 -14.96
N SER A 114 6.26 -3.75 -15.65
CA SER A 114 6.23 -3.63 -17.12
C SER A 114 5.94 -2.19 -17.52
N THR A 115 6.68 -1.69 -18.50
CA THR A 115 6.53 -0.34 -19.10
C THR A 115 6.16 -0.41 -20.57
N VAL A 116 5.91 -1.62 -21.09
CA VAL A 116 5.84 -1.87 -22.53
C VAL A 116 4.43 -1.53 -23.03
N PRO A 117 4.30 -0.58 -23.97
CA PRO A 117 3.03 -0.34 -24.67
C PRO A 117 2.62 -1.56 -25.50
N LEU A 118 1.31 -1.76 -25.67
CA LEU A 118 0.79 -2.78 -26.59
C LEU A 118 1.01 -2.39 -28.05
N GLU A 119 0.85 -1.10 -28.37
CA GLU A 119 1.12 -0.54 -29.69
C GLU A 119 2.41 0.29 -29.70
N GLU A 120 3.37 -0.08 -30.54
CA GLU A 120 4.60 0.69 -30.72
C GLU A 120 4.40 1.79 -31.76
N THR A 121 4.26 3.03 -31.30
CA THR A 121 4.12 4.20 -32.18
C THR A 121 5.45 4.89 -32.48
N GLY A 122 6.51 4.58 -31.71
CA GLY A 122 7.81 5.24 -31.79
C GLY A 122 7.81 6.70 -31.31
N ARG A 123 6.72 7.16 -30.68
CA ARG A 123 6.55 8.52 -30.17
C ARG A 123 6.16 8.50 -28.70
N PRO A 124 6.55 9.52 -27.91
CA PRO A 124 6.06 9.61 -26.54
C PRO A 124 4.54 9.72 -26.53
N PHE A 125 3.89 8.99 -25.63
CA PHE A 125 2.44 9.03 -25.49
C PHE A 125 1.99 10.46 -25.19
N VAL A 126 2.56 11.07 -24.13
CA VAL A 126 2.38 12.48 -23.79
C VAL A 126 3.52 13.33 -24.36
N ASP A 127 3.17 14.28 -25.22
CA ASP A 127 4.10 15.19 -25.88
C ASP A 127 3.82 16.66 -25.55
N MET A 128 4.41 17.09 -24.45
CA MET A 128 4.28 18.47 -23.96
C MET A 128 4.90 19.47 -24.93
N ASP A 129 4.22 20.61 -25.11
CA ASP A 129 4.73 21.77 -25.85
C ASP A 129 4.65 23.03 -24.99
N CYS A 130 5.78 23.36 -24.38
CA CYS A 130 5.89 24.31 -23.30
C CYS A 130 6.90 25.41 -23.66
N GLU A 131 6.54 26.67 -23.51
CA GLU A 131 7.52 27.76 -23.64
C GLU A 131 8.52 27.75 -22.48
N ALA A 132 9.80 27.97 -22.72
CA ALA A 132 10.77 27.98 -21.63
C ALA A 132 10.39 29.02 -20.54
N PRO A 133 10.40 28.67 -19.24
CA PRO A 133 10.02 29.56 -18.15
C PRO A 133 10.76 30.91 -18.17
N LEU A 134 12.02 30.91 -18.62
CA LEU A 134 12.88 32.09 -18.70
C LEU A 134 12.52 33.05 -19.86
N LEU A 135 11.73 32.61 -20.85
CA LEU A 135 11.44 33.39 -22.06
C LEU A 135 10.02 33.96 -22.08
N GLY A 136 9.03 33.30 -21.46
CA GLY A 136 7.61 33.63 -21.66
C GLY A 136 6.80 33.93 -20.38
N GLY A 137 7.33 33.65 -19.18
CA GLY A 137 6.59 33.83 -17.91
C GLY A 137 5.32 32.97 -17.76
N SER A 138 4.90 32.25 -18.81
CA SER A 138 3.78 31.33 -18.78
C SER A 138 4.21 29.97 -18.24
N TYR A 139 3.55 29.52 -17.18
CA TYR A 139 3.74 28.19 -16.60
C TYR A 139 2.90 27.11 -17.28
N SER A 140 1.96 27.51 -18.16
CA SER A 140 1.13 26.57 -18.92
C SER A 140 1.82 26.13 -20.20
N CYS A 141 1.52 24.90 -20.62
CA CYS A 141 1.89 24.38 -21.93
C CYS A 141 0.69 24.52 -22.87
N LEU A 142 0.94 24.46 -24.18
CA LEU A 142 -0.12 24.31 -25.16
C LEU A 142 -0.77 22.94 -24.96
N ARG A 143 -2.10 22.92 -24.87
CA ARG A 143 -2.90 21.69 -24.74
C ARG A 143 -3.17 21.12 -26.12
N ARG A 144 -3.29 19.79 -26.21
CA ARG A 144 -3.69 19.08 -27.43
C ARG A 144 -5.03 18.41 -27.24
N ASP A 145 -6.07 19.23 -27.15
CA ASP A 145 -7.45 18.80 -26.91
C ASP A 145 -7.91 17.76 -27.96
N GLU A 146 -7.36 17.78 -29.18
CA GLU A 146 -7.65 16.80 -30.22
C GLU A 146 -7.21 15.37 -29.88
N ARG A 147 -6.21 15.20 -29.00
CA ARG A 147 -5.64 13.90 -28.59
C ARG A 147 -6.26 13.35 -27.29
N TRP A 148 -7.13 14.10 -26.63
CA TRP A 148 -7.64 13.71 -25.31
C TRP A 148 -8.47 12.42 -25.28
N ASN A 149 -8.99 12.00 -26.42
CA ASN A 149 -9.70 10.72 -26.55
C ASN A 149 -8.76 9.53 -26.81
N GLU A 150 -7.45 9.75 -26.87
CA GLU A 150 -6.47 8.68 -27.05
C GLU A 150 -6.18 7.95 -25.73
N THR A 151 -5.96 6.65 -25.83
CA THR A 151 -5.60 5.78 -24.71
C THR A 151 -4.28 5.06 -25.00
N LEU A 152 -3.43 4.95 -23.98
CA LEU A 152 -2.24 4.10 -24.01
C LEU A 152 -2.53 2.80 -23.29
N ASP A 153 -2.46 1.68 -24.02
CA ASP A 153 -2.57 0.35 -23.43
C ASP A 153 -1.18 -0.22 -23.12
N LEU A 154 -1.03 -0.81 -21.92
CA LEU A 154 0.23 -1.33 -21.39
C LEU A 154 0.15 -2.84 -21.16
N LYS A 155 1.24 -3.55 -21.47
CA LYS A 155 1.36 -4.99 -21.23
C LYS A 155 1.43 -5.31 -19.73
N SER A 156 0.71 -6.34 -19.33
CA SER A 156 0.78 -6.88 -17.98
C SER A 156 2.15 -7.54 -17.71
N PRO A 157 2.73 -7.40 -16.50
CA PRO A 157 3.99 -8.04 -16.16
C PRO A 157 3.86 -9.57 -16.16
N GLY A 158 4.57 -10.23 -17.08
CA GLY A 158 4.58 -11.70 -17.23
C GLY A 158 3.61 -12.25 -18.28
N ASP A 159 2.85 -11.38 -18.96
CA ASP A 159 2.08 -11.78 -20.13
C ASP A 159 3.00 -11.87 -21.36
N SER A 160 2.87 -12.98 -22.09
CA SER A 160 3.60 -13.23 -23.34
C SER A 160 2.70 -13.11 -24.55
N SER A 161 1.39 -12.91 -24.35
CA SER A 161 0.46 -12.67 -25.44
C SER A 161 0.74 -11.30 -26.06
N SER A 162 0.75 -11.27 -27.39
CA SER A 162 0.91 -10.05 -28.18
C SER A 162 -0.43 -9.48 -28.61
N ASP A 163 -1.52 -10.17 -28.26
CA ASP A 163 -2.86 -9.79 -28.67
C ASP A 163 -3.36 -8.66 -27.76
N PRO A 164 -3.91 -7.57 -28.33
CA PRO A 164 -4.54 -6.53 -27.54
C PRO A 164 -5.70 -7.18 -26.77
N PRO A 165 -5.80 -6.96 -25.46
CA PRO A 165 -6.88 -7.52 -24.68
C PRO A 165 -8.23 -6.98 -25.19
N ALA A 166 -9.29 -7.77 -25.04
CA ALA A 166 -10.64 -7.34 -25.45
C ALA A 166 -11.00 -6.02 -24.75
N SER A 167 -11.78 -5.14 -25.39
CA SER A 167 -12.11 -3.83 -24.83
C SER A 167 -12.66 -3.96 -23.40
N GLY A 168 -11.93 -3.44 -22.40
CA GLY A 168 -12.28 -3.55 -20.99
C GLY A 168 -11.49 -4.57 -20.17
N GLU A 169 -10.58 -5.33 -20.80
CA GLU A 169 -9.58 -6.16 -20.13
C GLU A 169 -8.20 -5.50 -20.35
N GLY A 170 -7.37 -5.31 -19.32
CA GLY A 170 -6.02 -4.74 -19.47
C GLY A 170 -5.74 -3.46 -18.68
N PHE A 171 -4.54 -2.90 -18.85
CA PHE A 171 -4.07 -1.68 -18.19
C PHE A 171 -3.96 -0.56 -19.20
N SER A 172 -4.72 0.52 -19.00
CA SER A 172 -4.74 1.65 -19.91
C SER A 172 -4.61 2.99 -19.18
N ALA A 173 -4.16 4.02 -19.90
CA ALA A 173 -4.07 5.38 -19.43
C ALA A 173 -4.66 6.35 -20.45
N ASP A 174 -5.45 7.31 -19.98
CA ASP A 174 -6.08 8.35 -20.79
C ASP A 174 -5.09 9.50 -21.07
N TYR A 175 -4.99 9.93 -22.33
CA TYR A 175 -4.06 10.99 -22.73
C TYR A 175 -4.37 12.31 -22.03
N GLY A 176 -5.64 12.74 -22.01
CA GLY A 176 -6.05 14.02 -21.42
C GLY A 176 -5.70 14.09 -19.93
N ALA A 177 -5.95 13.02 -19.18
CA ALA A 177 -5.58 12.93 -17.77
C ALA A 177 -4.06 12.97 -17.55
N MET A 178 -3.27 12.33 -18.42
CA MET A 178 -1.80 12.33 -18.30
C MET A 178 -1.19 13.66 -18.74
N GLU A 179 -1.72 14.32 -19.77
CA GLU A 179 -1.33 15.66 -20.19
C GLU A 179 -1.60 16.69 -19.08
N GLU A 180 -2.78 16.64 -18.46
CA GLU A 180 -3.13 17.50 -17.33
C GLU A 180 -2.16 17.28 -16.16
N MET A 181 -1.85 16.02 -15.83
CA MET A 181 -0.86 15.71 -14.80
C MET A 181 0.51 16.29 -15.12
N ALA A 182 0.97 16.17 -16.37
CA ALA A 182 2.24 16.73 -16.81
C ALA A 182 2.25 18.27 -16.72
N GLN A 183 1.13 18.95 -17.01
CA GLN A 183 1.00 20.41 -16.85
C GLN A 183 1.11 20.84 -15.39
N TRP A 184 0.44 20.13 -14.48
CA TRP A 184 0.55 20.40 -13.05
C TRP A 184 1.96 20.12 -12.53
N MET A 185 2.54 18.98 -12.93
CA MET A 185 3.93 18.66 -12.60
C MET A 185 4.88 19.76 -13.06
N ARG A 186 4.72 20.29 -14.28
CA ARG A 186 5.53 21.43 -14.73
C ARG A 186 5.36 22.65 -13.84
N SER A 187 4.13 23.03 -13.51
CA SER A 187 3.85 24.21 -12.68
C SER A 187 4.52 24.13 -11.29
N TYR A 188 4.72 22.92 -10.75
CA TYR A 188 5.37 22.71 -9.46
C TYR A 188 6.86 22.41 -9.55
N LEU A 189 7.31 21.65 -10.55
CA LEU A 189 8.67 21.12 -10.65
C LEU A 189 9.59 21.96 -11.54
N ALA A 190 9.06 22.83 -12.41
CA ALA A 190 9.85 23.69 -13.29
C ALA A 190 10.01 25.11 -12.71
N GLY A 191 11.16 25.72 -13.01
CA GLY A 191 11.55 27.01 -12.47
C GLY A 191 13.05 27.21 -12.40
N TYR A 192 13.43 28.33 -11.79
CA TYR A 192 14.79 28.84 -11.70
C TYR A 192 15.02 29.39 -10.31
N VAL A 193 16.17 29.07 -9.74
CA VAL A 193 16.66 29.66 -8.50
C VAL A 193 18.12 30.03 -8.68
N SER A 194 18.51 31.23 -8.24
CA SER A 194 19.91 31.61 -8.17
C SER A 194 20.27 32.41 -6.93
N PHE A 195 21.51 32.18 -6.51
CA PHE A 195 22.17 32.77 -5.37
C PHE A 195 23.43 33.47 -5.89
N THR A 196 23.45 34.79 -5.78
CA THR A 196 24.65 35.57 -6.06
C THR A 196 25.21 36.10 -4.74
N MET A 197 26.45 35.71 -4.44
CA MET A 197 27.18 36.23 -3.28
C MET A 197 27.73 37.62 -3.63
N LEU A 198 27.30 38.66 -2.92
CA LEU A 198 27.75 40.04 -3.15
C LEU A 198 28.92 40.36 -2.21
N PRO A 199 30.12 40.72 -2.72
CA PRO A 199 31.31 40.93 -1.89
C PRO A 199 31.23 42.17 -0.98
N ASP A 200 30.36 43.13 -1.29
CA ASP A 200 30.38 44.47 -0.65
C ASP A 200 29.42 44.63 0.56
N SER A 201 28.79 43.55 1.05
CA SER A 201 27.92 43.63 2.23
C SER A 201 27.98 42.38 3.09
N ARG A 202 28.12 42.57 4.41
CA ARG A 202 28.30 41.46 5.37
C ARG A 202 27.12 40.47 5.45
N LYS A 203 25.98 40.73 4.79
CA LYS A 203 24.73 39.97 4.97
C LYS A 203 23.78 39.88 3.76
N ASN A 204 24.14 40.28 2.54
CA ASN A 204 23.18 40.20 1.43
C ASN A 204 23.62 39.17 0.36
N PHE A 205 22.90 38.05 0.31
CA PHE A 205 22.77 37.26 -0.91
C PHE A 205 21.75 37.96 -1.81
N ARG A 206 22.03 38.07 -3.10
CA ARG A 206 20.94 38.31 -4.06
C ARG A 206 20.33 36.96 -4.38
N PHE A 207 19.03 36.88 -4.13
CA PHE A 207 18.23 35.70 -4.39
C PHE A 207 17.23 36.05 -5.50
N GLU A 208 17.30 35.31 -6.59
CA GLU A 208 16.36 35.44 -7.71
C GLU A 208 15.66 34.09 -7.89
N GLN A 209 14.33 34.13 -7.99
CA GLN A 209 13.51 32.93 -8.10
C GLN A 209 12.34 33.13 -9.05
N TYR A 210 12.01 32.08 -9.81
CA TYR A 210 10.82 31.98 -10.64
C TYR A 210 10.36 30.52 -10.67
N GLY A 211 9.10 30.22 -10.35
CA GLY A 211 8.57 28.84 -10.38
C GLY A 211 7.83 28.42 -9.11
N GLY A 212 7.52 27.12 -9.01
CA GLY A 212 6.75 26.54 -7.90
C GLY A 212 7.56 26.37 -6.60
N GLU A 213 6.85 26.33 -5.46
CA GLU A 213 7.45 26.21 -4.12
C GLU A 213 8.30 24.93 -3.92
N PHE A 214 8.01 23.86 -4.67
CA PHE A 214 8.76 22.60 -4.58
C PHE A 214 10.24 22.78 -4.90
N LEU A 215 10.57 23.59 -5.92
CA LEU A 215 11.95 23.92 -6.25
C LEU A 215 12.64 24.74 -5.15
N LEU A 216 11.88 25.60 -4.47
CA LEU A 216 12.44 26.48 -3.46
C LEU A 216 12.91 25.72 -2.24
N ASP A 217 12.08 24.82 -1.70
CA ASP A 217 12.40 24.17 -0.44
C ASP A 217 13.31 22.95 -0.65
N LEU A 218 12.94 22.08 -1.60
CA LEU A 218 13.57 20.77 -1.73
C LEU A 218 14.82 20.80 -2.59
N HIS A 219 14.79 21.43 -3.77
CA HIS A 219 15.99 21.52 -4.61
C HIS A 219 17.07 22.39 -3.95
N GLN A 220 16.71 23.49 -3.28
CA GLN A 220 17.69 24.27 -2.51
C GLN A 220 18.36 23.42 -1.42
N GLY A 221 17.57 22.66 -0.65
CA GLY A 221 18.11 21.76 0.37
C GLY A 221 19.06 20.71 -0.21
N VAL A 222 18.78 20.21 -1.42
CA VAL A 222 19.64 19.23 -2.10
C VAL A 222 20.88 19.86 -2.71
N PHE A 223 20.76 20.90 -3.53
CA PHE A 223 21.91 21.45 -4.25
C PHE A 223 22.79 22.34 -3.37
N PHE A 224 22.19 23.04 -2.40
CA PHE A 224 22.84 24.08 -1.61
C PHE A 224 22.85 23.81 -0.10
N GLY A 225 22.44 22.61 0.33
CA GLY A 225 22.60 22.17 1.71
C GLY A 225 24.09 22.04 2.10
N PRO A 226 24.47 22.36 3.34
CA PRO A 226 25.88 22.34 3.76
C PRO A 226 26.52 20.95 3.65
N HIS A 227 25.75 19.87 3.79
CA HIS A 227 26.29 18.51 3.66
C HIS A 227 26.23 17.95 2.24
N THR A 228 25.25 18.39 1.44
CA THR A 228 25.00 17.89 0.09
C THR A 228 25.78 18.65 -0.98
N MET A 229 25.97 19.96 -0.80
CA MET A 229 26.72 20.83 -1.71
C MET A 229 28.11 20.29 -2.04
N PRO A 230 28.97 19.91 -1.07
CA PRO A 230 30.30 19.38 -1.38
C PRO A 230 30.31 17.88 -1.75
N ASN A 231 29.20 17.16 -1.54
CA ASN A 231 29.13 15.71 -1.72
C ASN A 231 28.18 15.35 -2.89
N PRO A 232 28.72 15.14 -4.11
CA PRO A 232 27.90 14.84 -5.28
C PRO A 232 27.06 13.56 -5.14
N ASP A 233 27.60 12.52 -4.50
CA ASP A 233 26.91 11.23 -4.35
C ASP A 233 25.73 11.35 -3.39
N LEU A 234 25.91 12.07 -2.29
CA LEU A 234 24.83 12.37 -1.35
C LEU A 234 23.75 13.22 -2.01
N ARG A 235 24.15 14.23 -2.79
CA ARG A 235 23.25 15.09 -3.53
C ARG A 235 22.42 14.32 -4.55
N GLN A 236 23.04 13.44 -5.34
CA GLN A 236 22.34 12.57 -6.28
C GLN A 236 21.39 11.61 -5.56
N THR A 237 21.78 11.08 -4.40
CA THR A 237 20.92 10.23 -3.57
C THR A 237 19.70 11.00 -3.07
N CYS A 238 19.88 12.22 -2.57
CA CYS A 238 18.78 13.07 -2.13
C CYS A 238 17.83 13.43 -3.29
N LEU A 239 18.38 13.78 -4.45
CA LEU A 239 17.61 14.08 -5.67
C LEU A 239 16.76 12.88 -6.07
N ARG A 240 17.37 11.68 -6.14
CA ARG A 240 16.67 10.43 -6.44
C ARG A 240 15.54 10.17 -5.45
N ASN A 241 15.79 10.33 -4.15
CA ASN A 241 14.79 10.09 -3.11
C ASN A 241 13.59 11.05 -3.24
N ILE A 242 13.84 12.32 -3.54
CA ILE A 242 12.77 13.31 -3.74
C ILE A 242 11.88 12.91 -4.91
N TYR A 243 12.46 12.65 -6.08
CA TYR A 243 11.68 12.27 -7.26
C TYR A 243 10.99 10.92 -7.10
N GLN A 244 11.61 9.96 -6.41
CA GLN A 244 10.97 8.69 -6.04
C GLN A 244 9.79 8.91 -5.10
N ASN A 245 9.89 9.82 -4.14
CA ASN A 245 8.78 10.17 -3.26
C ASN A 245 7.64 10.82 -4.04
N VAL A 246 7.94 11.74 -4.97
CA VAL A 246 6.93 12.33 -5.86
C VAL A 246 6.22 11.23 -6.67
N ALA A 247 6.96 10.34 -7.32
CA ALA A 247 6.40 9.23 -8.09
C ALA A 247 5.53 8.30 -7.23
N THR A 248 5.98 7.99 -6.00
CA THR A 248 5.24 7.16 -5.04
C THR A 248 3.95 7.84 -4.59
N SER A 249 3.99 9.14 -4.30
CA SER A 249 2.81 9.93 -3.92
C SER A 249 1.81 10.04 -5.06
N LEU A 250 2.26 10.32 -6.29
CA LEU A 250 1.39 10.34 -7.47
C LEU A 250 0.73 8.97 -7.70
N THR A 251 1.50 7.89 -7.59
CA THR A 251 0.97 6.52 -7.69
C THR A 251 -0.09 6.24 -6.64
N ALA A 252 0.14 6.64 -5.38
CA ALA A 252 -0.82 6.47 -4.30
C ALA A 252 -2.11 7.28 -4.53
N LEU A 253 -1.99 8.50 -5.07
CA LEU A 253 -3.14 9.35 -5.40
C LEU A 253 -3.97 8.75 -6.55
N LEU A 254 -3.31 8.25 -7.60
CA LEU A 254 -3.97 7.56 -8.70
C LEU A 254 -4.76 6.33 -8.22
N ARG A 255 -4.16 5.54 -7.33
CA ARG A 255 -4.84 4.36 -6.73
C ARG A 255 -6.00 4.72 -5.83
N ALA A 256 -5.92 5.84 -5.11
CA ALA A 256 -6.97 6.26 -4.19
C ALA A 256 -8.26 6.71 -4.92
N GLY A 257 -8.22 6.86 -6.26
CA GLY A 257 -9.42 7.09 -7.07
C GLY A 257 -10.20 8.35 -6.66
N ARG A 258 -9.49 9.44 -6.30
CA ARG A 258 -10.16 10.65 -5.80
C ARG A 258 -11.03 11.29 -6.89
N PRO A 259 -12.20 11.87 -6.53
CA PRO A 259 -13.17 12.41 -7.47
C PRO A 259 -12.68 13.62 -8.30
N GLY A 260 -11.57 14.26 -7.92
CA GLY A 260 -10.98 15.36 -8.71
C GLY A 260 -10.34 14.91 -10.02
N VAL A 261 -9.71 13.73 -10.03
CA VAL A 261 -9.08 13.17 -11.24
C VAL A 261 -10.14 12.58 -12.18
N GLN A 262 -11.23 12.03 -11.62
CA GLN A 262 -12.33 11.43 -12.39
C GLN A 262 -13.01 12.39 -13.37
N GLN A 263 -12.88 13.71 -13.18
CA GLN A 263 -13.45 14.72 -14.08
C GLN A 263 -12.82 14.69 -15.48
N PHE A 264 -11.58 14.20 -15.57
CA PHE A 264 -10.76 14.19 -16.79
C PHE A 264 -10.55 12.77 -17.33
N VAL A 265 -11.25 11.78 -16.79
CA VAL A 265 -11.11 10.38 -17.20
C VAL A 265 -12.36 9.95 -17.95
N HIS A 266 -12.22 9.60 -19.22
CA HIS A 266 -13.29 8.99 -19.98
C HIS A 266 -13.28 7.47 -19.78
N GLY A 267 -14.43 6.89 -19.38
CA GLY A 267 -14.60 5.44 -19.33
C GLY A 267 -13.87 4.71 -18.19
N VAL A 268 -13.78 5.32 -17.00
CA VAL A 268 -13.09 4.79 -15.79
C VAL A 268 -13.20 3.26 -15.70
N PHE A 269 -12.09 2.58 -16.00
CA PHE A 269 -11.94 1.16 -15.76
C PHE A 269 -11.78 0.96 -14.25
N ASN A 270 -12.69 0.20 -13.67
CA ASN A 270 -12.55 -0.24 -12.29
C ASN A 270 -11.35 -1.20 -12.26
N VAL A 271 -10.21 -0.74 -11.74
CA VAL A 271 -9.04 -1.60 -11.51
C VAL A 271 -9.36 -2.51 -10.33
N THR A 272 -10.20 -3.52 -10.56
CA THR A 272 -10.36 -4.65 -9.66
C THR A 272 -9.15 -5.54 -9.83
N GLY A 273 -8.11 -5.30 -9.02
CA GLY A 273 -7.04 -6.28 -8.88
C GLY A 273 -7.64 -7.58 -8.36
N THR A 274 -7.61 -8.65 -9.16
CA THR A 274 -7.92 -9.99 -8.67
C THR A 274 -6.76 -10.46 -7.82
N ALA A 275 -7.00 -10.68 -6.52
CA ALA A 275 -5.98 -11.24 -5.65
C ALA A 275 -5.52 -12.59 -6.23
N SER A 276 -4.22 -12.73 -6.53
CA SER A 276 -3.68 -13.99 -7.02
C SER A 276 -3.87 -15.13 -6.00
N ARG A 277 -4.06 -14.78 -4.72
CA ARG A 277 -4.33 -15.71 -3.63
C ARG A 277 -5.08 -15.02 -2.50
N ASP A 278 -6.26 -15.50 -2.18
CA ASP A 278 -7.00 -15.06 -1.00
C ASP A 278 -6.37 -15.64 0.26
N ILE A 279 -5.96 -14.77 1.18
CA ILE A 279 -5.51 -15.17 2.52
C ILE A 279 -6.67 -14.89 3.48
N PRO A 280 -7.28 -15.92 4.10
CA PRO A 280 -8.36 -15.71 5.05
C PRO A 280 -7.84 -15.01 6.32
N HIS A 281 -8.28 -13.78 6.56
CA HIS A 281 -7.99 -13.05 7.80
C HIS A 281 -9.06 -13.35 8.86
N VAL A 282 -8.73 -14.21 9.82
CA VAL A 282 -9.63 -14.49 10.96
C VAL A 282 -9.30 -13.53 12.10
N ARG A 283 -10.13 -12.50 12.30
CA ARG A 283 -10.05 -11.60 13.45
C ARG A 283 -10.71 -12.24 14.67
N ILE A 284 -9.93 -12.92 15.50
CA ILE A 284 -10.41 -13.45 16.78
C ILE A 284 -10.61 -12.29 17.75
N LYS A 285 -11.86 -11.93 18.02
CA LYS A 285 -12.20 -10.98 19.09
C LYS A 285 -12.17 -11.72 20.43
N TRP A 286 -11.02 -11.65 21.12
CA TRP A 286 -10.79 -12.25 22.44
C TRP A 286 -11.93 -12.04 23.47
N PRO A 287 -12.60 -10.88 23.55
CA PRO A 287 -13.68 -10.68 24.53
C PRO A 287 -14.82 -11.71 24.44
N TRP A 288 -15.16 -12.18 23.23
CA TRP A 288 -16.23 -13.17 23.05
C TRP A 288 -15.80 -14.58 23.49
N VAL A 289 -14.53 -14.92 23.26
CA VAL A 289 -13.95 -16.20 23.71
C VAL A 289 -13.77 -16.20 25.23
N SER A 290 -13.36 -15.06 25.81
CA SER A 290 -13.23 -14.90 27.25
C SER A 290 -14.57 -15.04 27.97
N LEU A 291 -15.66 -14.51 27.40
CA LEU A 291 -17.00 -14.65 27.98
C LEU A 291 -17.45 -16.12 28.04
N LEU A 292 -17.27 -16.87 26.96
CA LEU A 292 -17.55 -18.32 26.94
C LEU A 292 -16.68 -19.09 27.93
N ALA A 293 -15.39 -18.75 28.02
CA ALA A 293 -14.48 -19.40 28.98
C ALA A 293 -14.90 -19.14 30.44
N VAL A 294 -15.34 -17.90 30.75
CA VAL A 294 -15.86 -17.54 32.07
C VAL A 294 -17.16 -18.28 32.36
N GLU A 295 -18.08 -18.39 31.39
CA GLU A 295 -19.33 -19.12 31.54
C GLU A 295 -19.11 -20.60 31.84
N ILE A 296 -18.18 -21.25 31.12
CA ILE A 296 -17.79 -22.64 31.39
C ILE A 296 -17.21 -22.78 32.80
N ALA A 297 -16.35 -21.85 33.23
CA ALA A 297 -15.76 -21.88 34.57
C ALA A 297 -16.83 -21.72 35.66
N VAL A 298 -17.79 -20.81 35.48
CA VAL A 298 -18.90 -20.57 36.42
C VAL A 298 -19.83 -21.79 36.46
N ALA A 299 -20.17 -22.38 35.30
CA ALA A 299 -21.00 -23.58 35.22
C ALA A 299 -20.33 -24.78 35.91
N ALA A 300 -19.03 -24.97 35.69
CA ALA A 300 -18.25 -26.02 36.37
C ALA A 300 -18.19 -25.81 37.88
N LEU A 301 -17.98 -24.56 38.34
CA LEU A 301 -18.00 -24.21 39.76
C LEU A 301 -19.38 -24.50 40.38
N PHE A 302 -20.46 -24.10 39.71
CA PHE A 302 -21.82 -24.36 40.15
C PHE A 302 -22.11 -25.85 40.24
N LEU A 303 -21.71 -26.65 39.25
CA LEU A 303 -21.82 -28.11 39.30
C LEU A 303 -21.03 -28.70 40.49
N ALA A 304 -19.81 -28.24 40.72
CA ALA A 304 -19.00 -28.73 41.85
C ALA A 304 -19.63 -28.38 43.20
N LEU A 305 -20.17 -27.17 43.35
CA LEU A 305 -20.86 -26.73 44.57
C LEU A 305 -22.15 -27.53 44.81
N THR A 306 -22.97 -27.75 43.78
CA THR A 306 -24.20 -28.55 43.90
C THR A 306 -23.91 -30.00 44.26
N ILE A 307 -22.87 -30.62 43.70
CA ILE A 307 -22.42 -31.96 44.10
C ILE A 307 -21.93 -31.95 45.56
N ALA A 308 -21.16 -30.94 45.96
CA ALA A 308 -20.66 -30.84 47.34
C ALA A 308 -21.79 -30.63 48.36
N GLU A 309 -22.82 -29.83 48.06
CA GLU A 309 -23.99 -29.69 48.92
C GLU A 309 -24.83 -30.98 48.97
N GLN A 310 -25.03 -31.66 47.84
CA GLN A 310 -25.74 -32.94 47.81
C GLN A 310 -24.97 -34.07 48.51
N ALA A 311 -23.64 -34.06 48.45
CA ALA A 311 -22.78 -35.06 49.10
C ALA A 311 -22.50 -34.75 50.58
N GLY A 312 -22.45 -33.46 50.95
CA GLY A 312 -22.16 -32.97 52.30
C GLY A 312 -23.40 -32.73 53.17
N GLY A 313 -24.60 -32.82 52.59
CA GLY A 313 -25.88 -32.75 53.28
C GLY A 313 -26.12 -33.95 54.19
N GLN A 314 -25.52 -33.92 55.38
CA GLN A 314 -25.93 -34.70 56.54
C GLN A 314 -27.35 -34.25 56.97
N GLY A 315 -28.39 -34.72 56.29
CA GLY A 315 -29.76 -34.33 56.59
C GLY A 315 -30.78 -34.86 55.58
N SER A 316 -31.38 -36.00 55.93
CA SER A 316 -32.53 -36.63 55.28
C SER A 316 -33.58 -35.65 54.69
N ARG A 317 -34.05 -35.90 53.45
CA ARG A 317 -35.48 -36.26 53.16
C ARG A 317 -35.95 -36.21 51.70
N PHE A 318 -35.15 -35.83 50.71
CA PHE A 318 -35.62 -35.85 49.32
C PHE A 318 -34.61 -36.53 48.40
N ARG A 319 -34.80 -37.85 48.23
CA ARG A 319 -34.27 -38.56 47.06
C ARG A 319 -35.19 -38.16 45.91
N ASP A 320 -34.70 -37.35 44.99
CA ASP A 320 -35.42 -37.05 43.75
C ASP A 320 -35.58 -38.35 42.95
N VAL A 321 -36.73 -39.00 43.15
CA VAL A 321 -37.17 -40.09 42.30
C VAL A 321 -37.67 -39.43 41.01
N LYS A 322 -36.85 -39.49 39.96
CA LYS A 322 -37.28 -39.18 38.59
C LYS A 322 -38.64 -39.84 38.32
N SER A 323 -39.60 -39.04 37.88
CA SER A 323 -41.01 -39.35 37.63
C SER A 323 -41.24 -40.31 36.45
N SER A 324 -40.60 -41.48 36.48
CA SER A 324 -40.95 -42.60 35.60
C SER A 324 -41.94 -43.50 36.31
N SER A 325 -43.20 -43.47 35.86
CA SER A 325 -44.32 -44.27 36.37
C SER A 325 -44.02 -45.78 36.39
N LEU A 326 -43.09 -46.22 35.54
CA LEU A 326 -42.68 -47.61 35.40
C LEU A 326 -41.70 -48.04 36.50
N ALA A 327 -40.85 -47.12 36.99
CA ALA A 327 -39.96 -47.41 38.12
C ALA A 327 -40.73 -47.56 39.43
N THR A 328 -41.81 -46.79 39.60
CA THR A 328 -42.71 -46.90 40.77
C THR A 328 -43.48 -48.22 40.79
N LEU A 329 -43.85 -48.77 39.61
CA LEU A 329 -44.55 -50.05 39.47
C LEU A 329 -43.66 -51.28 39.76
N VAL A 330 -42.36 -51.19 39.48
CA VAL A 330 -41.39 -52.27 39.73
C VAL A 330 -40.88 -52.28 41.18
N ALA A 331 -40.96 -51.14 41.88
CA ALA A 331 -40.52 -51.00 43.28
C ALA A 331 -41.55 -51.46 44.33
N LEU A 332 -42.76 -51.86 43.92
CA LEU A 332 -43.78 -52.38 44.86
C LEU A 332 -43.36 -53.74 45.42
N SER A 333 -43.56 -53.94 46.73
CA SER A 333 -43.42 -55.24 47.39
C SER A 333 -44.41 -56.25 46.79
N ALA A 334 -44.11 -57.55 46.96
CA ALA A 334 -44.92 -58.63 46.38
C ALA A 334 -46.41 -58.53 46.78
N ASP A 335 -46.69 -58.09 48.01
CA ASP A 335 -48.04 -57.98 48.56
C ASP A 335 -48.85 -56.84 47.92
N CYS A 336 -48.21 -55.71 47.60
CA CYS A 336 -48.89 -54.60 46.92
C CYS A 336 -49.10 -54.88 45.42
N ARG A 337 -48.23 -55.68 44.78
CA ARG A 337 -48.45 -56.16 43.41
C ARG A 337 -49.62 -57.14 43.32
N ALA A 338 -49.83 -57.97 44.33
CA ALA A 338 -50.99 -58.85 44.43
C ALA A 338 -52.30 -58.03 44.58
N ALA A 339 -52.28 -56.95 45.37
CA ALA A 339 -53.43 -56.06 45.55
C ALA A 339 -53.80 -55.23 44.30
N ALA A 340 -52.83 -54.95 43.42
CA ALA A 340 -53.03 -54.20 42.18
C ALA A 340 -53.57 -55.05 41.00
N GLY A 341 -54.03 -56.28 41.26
CA GLY A 341 -54.67 -57.13 40.26
C GLY A 341 -53.78 -58.23 39.66
N GLY A 342 -52.61 -58.51 40.25
CA GLY A 342 -51.85 -59.74 39.99
C GLY A 342 -51.28 -59.94 38.58
N GLY A 343 -51.40 -58.96 37.68
CA GLY A 343 -51.00 -59.10 36.27
C GLY A 343 -49.52 -58.87 35.95
N LEU A 344 -48.69 -58.48 36.93
CA LEU A 344 -47.26 -58.27 36.75
C LEU A 344 -46.48 -59.38 37.45
N GLY A 345 -45.90 -60.28 36.66
CA GLY A 345 -45.03 -61.36 37.14
C GLY A 345 -43.78 -60.86 37.87
N PRO A 346 -43.02 -61.74 38.53
CA PRO A 346 -41.76 -61.39 39.19
C PRO A 346 -40.81 -60.64 38.24
N VAL A 347 -40.08 -59.65 38.75
CA VAL A 347 -39.16 -58.81 37.95
C VAL A 347 -38.14 -59.65 37.18
N ALA A 348 -37.63 -60.72 37.79
CA ALA A 348 -36.71 -61.65 37.13
C ALA A 348 -37.34 -62.37 35.92
N GLU A 349 -38.65 -62.63 35.96
CA GLU A 349 -39.38 -63.27 34.87
C GLU A 349 -39.66 -62.29 33.74
N LEU A 350 -40.01 -61.04 34.08
CA LEU A 350 -40.17 -59.95 33.10
C LEU A 350 -38.84 -59.60 32.41
N GLU A 351 -37.72 -59.59 33.15
CA GLU A 351 -36.39 -59.36 32.56
C GLU A 351 -35.97 -60.51 31.64
N ARG A 352 -36.31 -61.76 31.99
CA ARG A 352 -36.10 -62.92 31.13
C ARG A 352 -36.91 -62.81 29.84
N ILE A 353 -38.20 -62.46 29.94
CA ILE A 353 -39.10 -62.29 28.79
C ILE A 353 -38.64 -61.13 27.90
N ALA A 354 -38.23 -60.00 28.48
CA ALA A 354 -37.69 -58.87 27.72
C ALA A 354 -36.41 -59.22 26.95
N LYS A 355 -35.53 -60.04 27.53
CA LYS A 355 -34.33 -60.55 26.83
C LYS A 355 -34.65 -61.55 25.70
N THR A 356 -35.85 -62.12 25.67
CA THR A 356 -36.28 -63.08 24.62
C THR A 356 -37.15 -62.46 23.53
N LEU A 357 -37.70 -61.26 23.76
CA LEU A 357 -38.55 -60.55 22.82
C LEU A 357 -37.69 -59.70 21.88
N ASP A 358 -37.50 -60.20 20.66
CA ASP A 358 -36.95 -59.41 19.58
C ASP A 358 -38.08 -58.60 18.95
N VAL A 359 -38.01 -57.27 19.06
CA VAL A 359 -39.08 -56.36 18.65
C VAL A 359 -38.55 -55.35 17.64
N ARG A 360 -39.31 -55.11 16.59
CA ARG A 360 -39.02 -54.11 15.57
C ARG A 360 -40.04 -52.98 15.66
N LEU A 361 -39.57 -51.76 15.42
CA LEU A 361 -40.45 -50.60 15.29
C LEU A 361 -40.97 -50.53 13.84
N GLU A 362 -42.27 -50.62 13.65
CA GLU A 362 -42.91 -50.32 12.37
C GLU A 362 -43.84 -49.11 12.54
N GLY A 363 -43.45 -47.99 11.93
CA GLY A 363 -44.13 -46.71 12.14
C GLY A 363 -44.05 -46.26 13.61
N ALA A 364 -45.22 -46.05 14.22
CA ALA A 364 -45.35 -45.62 15.63
C ALA A 364 -45.71 -46.76 16.60
N HIS A 365 -45.63 -48.02 16.15
CA HIS A 365 -45.96 -49.19 16.94
C HIS A 365 -44.79 -50.16 17.06
N ILE A 366 -44.67 -50.80 18.22
CA ILE A 366 -43.68 -51.84 18.47
C ILE A 366 -44.33 -53.20 18.13
N VAL A 367 -43.75 -53.92 17.18
CA VAL A 367 -44.23 -55.23 16.70
C VAL A 367 -43.17 -56.32 16.94
N LEU A 368 -43.61 -57.56 17.10
CA LEU A 368 -42.73 -58.71 17.32
C LEU A 368 -42.02 -59.08 16.02
N ALA A 369 -40.70 -59.27 16.06
CA ALA A 369 -39.93 -59.71 14.90
C ALA A 369 -40.12 -61.23 14.70
N GLU A 370 -40.78 -61.65 13.62
CA GLU A 370 -40.87 -63.07 13.25
C GLU A 370 -39.48 -63.62 12.89
N LYS A 371 -39.07 -64.72 13.54
CA LYS A 371 -37.86 -65.47 13.18
C LYS A 371 -38.17 -66.32 11.95
N ALA A 372 -37.47 -66.09 10.84
CA ALA A 372 -37.50 -66.95 9.67
C ALA A 372 -37.13 -68.40 10.06
N ALA A 373 -38.06 -69.33 9.88
CA ALA A 373 -37.75 -70.75 9.92
C ALA A 373 -37.15 -71.15 8.57
N ASP A 374 -35.90 -71.63 8.59
CA ASP A 374 -35.27 -72.35 7.49
C ASP A 374 -36.12 -73.58 7.13
N GLU A 375 -36.64 -73.60 5.89
CA GLU A 375 -37.08 -74.84 5.25
C GLU A 375 -35.96 -75.33 4.32
N LYS A 376 -35.52 -76.55 4.61
CA LYS A 376 -34.46 -77.30 3.94
C LYS A 376 -34.74 -77.49 2.45
N SER A 377 -33.68 -77.53 1.66
CA SER A 377 -33.68 -78.23 0.38
C SER A 377 -33.90 -79.74 0.62
N LEU A 378 -35.01 -80.26 0.07
CA LEU A 378 -35.42 -81.69 -0.01
C LEU A 378 -35.81 -82.40 1.30
#